data_AF-A0A957UF49-F1
#
_entry.id   AF-A0A957UF49-F1
#
_cell.length_a   1.000
_cell.length_b   1.000
_cell.length_c   1.000
_cell.angle_alpha   90.00
_cell.angle_beta   90.00
_cell.angle_gamma   90.00
#
_symmetry.space_group_name_H-M   'P 1'
#
loop_
_entity.id
_entity.type
_entity.pdbx_description
1 polymer ?
#
loop_
_entity_poly.entity_id
_entity_poly.type
_entity_poly.pdbx_seq_one_letter_code
_entity_poly.pdbx_strand_id
1 'polypeptide(L)'
;MNVTTEILPGFALTLATGIVIFGFGYASSRRSRPEYVFTFLSFGIMAYLVTSLLRDVQLTLGFSFGLLAVFTIMRFRSINIPVREMTYLYIAIMIPFANALFVATRVSFSDVMLINAAVAIFVIAVDRILLARYGSSQIVHYEKIDLIQANNERALLDDLSERTGRRVRRYIVEEVDFLRDTALLTVYFDESAPARRSTQ
;
A
#
# COMPACT_ATOMS: atom_id res chain seq x y z
N MET A 1 22.73 23.09 -0.37
CA MET A 1 22.39 21.68 -0.13
C MET A 1 22.61 20.94 -1.43
N ASN A 2 23.67 20.14 -1.52
CA ASN A 2 23.90 19.33 -2.71
C ASN A 2 23.04 18.08 -2.59
N VAL A 3 21.88 18.09 -3.27
CA VAL A 3 20.87 17.02 -3.24
C VAL A 3 21.49 15.64 -3.46
N THR A 4 22.44 15.55 -4.39
CA THR A 4 23.11 14.31 -4.78
C THR A 4 24.02 13.72 -3.69
N THR A 5 24.67 14.55 -2.87
CA THR A 5 25.59 14.06 -1.82
C THR A 5 24.90 13.90 -0.47
N GLU A 6 23.86 14.68 -0.20
CA GLU A 6 23.24 14.72 1.13
C GLU A 6 21.98 13.86 1.23
N ILE A 7 21.15 13.84 0.18
CA ILE A 7 19.84 13.14 0.19
C ILE A 7 19.96 11.76 -0.46
N LEU A 8 20.70 11.64 -1.56
CA LEU A 8 20.74 10.40 -2.34
C LEU A 8 21.26 9.18 -1.55
N PRO A 9 22.33 9.27 -0.72
CA PRO A 9 22.83 8.11 0.02
C PRO A 9 21.83 7.58 1.05
N GLY A 10 21.18 8.48 1.80
CA GLY A 10 20.18 8.07 2.77
C GLY A 10 18.88 7.59 2.12
N PHE A 11 18.51 8.15 0.96
CA PHE A 11 17.39 7.67 0.16
C PHE A 11 17.65 6.23 -0.31
N ALA A 12 18.84 5.97 -0.86
CA ALA A 12 19.24 4.63 -1.31
C ALA A 12 19.27 3.64 -0.14
N LEU A 13 19.77 4.05 1.03
CA LEU A 13 19.79 3.20 2.22
C LEU A 13 18.37 2.90 2.73
N THR A 14 17.49 3.91 2.79
CA THR A 14 16.08 3.73 3.18
C THR A 14 15.36 2.79 2.23
N LEU A 15 15.61 2.94 0.93
CA LEU A 15 15.04 2.07 -0.09
C LEU A 15 15.55 0.63 0.04
N ALA A 16 16.87 0.45 0.17
CA ALA A 16 17.49 -0.87 0.29
C ALA A 16 17.00 -1.60 1.55
N THR A 17 17.03 -0.92 2.70
CA THR A 17 16.53 -1.49 3.97
C THR A 17 15.04 -1.77 3.92
N GLY A 18 14.23 -0.88 3.33
CA GLY A 18 12.80 -1.08 3.12
C GLY A 18 12.51 -2.30 2.24
N ILE A 19 13.26 -2.50 1.16
CA ILE A 19 13.13 -3.68 0.29
C ILE A 19 13.50 -4.96 1.05
N VAL A 20 14.57 -4.95 1.85
CA VAL A 20 14.95 -6.12 2.65
C VAL A 20 13.86 -6.48 3.66
N ILE A 21 13.37 -5.51 4.43
CA ILE A 21 12.41 -5.76 5.50
C ILE A 21 11.02 -6.06 4.93
N PHE A 22 10.49 -5.21 4.05
CA PHE A 22 9.11 -5.32 3.58
C PHE A 22 8.98 -6.18 2.32
N GLY A 23 9.97 -6.14 1.44
CA GLY A 23 10.00 -6.97 0.23
C GLY A 23 10.38 -8.42 0.51
N PHE A 24 11.46 -8.66 1.24
CA PHE A 24 11.90 -10.04 1.55
C PHE A 24 11.34 -10.54 2.88
N GLY A 25 11.42 -9.77 3.97
CA GLY A 25 10.91 -10.21 5.28
C GLY A 25 9.39 -10.38 5.31
N TYR A 26 8.65 -9.30 5.07
CA TYR A 26 7.19 -9.31 5.15
C TYR A 26 6.56 -10.07 3.98
N ALA A 27 6.94 -9.80 2.73
CA ALA A 27 6.29 -10.44 1.58
C ALA A 27 6.60 -11.94 1.42
N SER A 28 7.61 -12.48 2.12
CA SER A 28 7.89 -13.93 2.14
C SER A 28 6.89 -14.74 2.98
N SER A 29 6.11 -14.11 3.86
CA SER A 29 5.14 -14.83 4.67
C SER A 29 3.84 -15.11 3.89
N ARG A 30 3.38 -16.36 3.94
CA ARG A 30 2.17 -16.84 3.24
C ARG A 30 0.90 -16.13 3.69
N ARG A 31 0.91 -15.53 4.89
CA ARG A 31 -0.20 -14.78 5.50
C ARG A 31 -0.13 -13.28 5.23
N SER A 32 0.95 -12.79 4.63
CA SER A 32 1.13 -11.36 4.39
C SER A 32 0.18 -10.86 3.32
N ARG A 33 -0.32 -9.64 3.56
CA ARG A 33 -1.12 -8.88 2.60
C ARG A 33 -0.18 -8.03 1.77
N PRO A 34 0.08 -8.42 0.51
CA PRO A 34 1.11 -7.77 -0.32
C PRO A 34 0.84 -6.28 -0.54
N GLU A 35 -0.43 -5.87 -0.50
CA GLU A 35 -0.89 -4.47 -0.58
C GLU A 35 -0.18 -3.55 0.43
N TYR A 36 0.20 -4.07 1.60
CA TYR A 36 0.89 -3.29 2.63
C TYR A 36 2.35 -2.99 2.28
N VAL A 37 3.00 -3.79 1.41
CA VAL A 37 4.39 -3.53 1.00
C VAL A 37 4.49 -2.21 0.25
N PHE A 38 3.50 -1.92 -0.61
CA PHE A 38 3.40 -0.63 -1.29
C PHE A 38 3.29 0.52 -0.28
N THR A 39 2.43 0.36 0.74
CA THR A 39 2.27 1.34 1.81
C THR A 39 3.57 1.56 2.57
N PHE A 40 4.22 0.50 3.04
CA PHE A 40 5.42 0.61 3.86
C PHE A 40 6.59 1.24 3.12
N LEU A 41 6.80 0.85 1.86
CA LEU A 41 7.86 1.44 1.03
C LEU A 41 7.58 2.91 0.72
N SER A 42 6.36 3.24 0.30
CA SER A 42 5.98 4.63 -0.02
C SER A 42 6.06 5.52 1.23
N PHE A 43 5.60 5.02 2.38
CA PHE A 43 5.67 5.73 3.65
C PHE A 43 7.13 5.97 4.08
N GLY A 44 7.97 4.94 4.01
CA GLY A 44 9.39 5.06 4.36
C GLY A 44 10.12 6.11 3.52
N ILE A 45 9.88 6.12 2.21
CA ILE A 45 10.55 7.06 1.30
C ILE A 45 10.06 8.50 1.49
N MET A 46 8.74 8.71 1.61
CA MET A 46 8.20 10.05 1.88
C MET A 46 8.67 10.58 3.24
N ALA A 47 8.69 9.74 4.27
CA ALA A 47 9.19 10.12 5.58
C ALA A 47 10.67 10.50 5.54
N TYR A 48 11.51 9.72 4.86
CA TYR A 48 12.93 10.06 4.67
C TYR A 48 13.10 11.40 3.94
N LEU A 49 12.40 11.60 2.81
CA LEU A 49 12.51 12.85 2.05
C LEU A 49 12.13 14.06 2.91
N VAL A 50 10.99 14.02 3.57
CA VAL A 50 10.54 15.11 4.45
C VAL A 50 11.54 15.37 5.57
N THR A 51 11.97 14.33 6.29
CA THR A 51 12.90 14.48 7.43
C THR A 51 14.27 14.98 7.01
N SER A 52 14.74 14.60 5.82
CA SER A 52 16.00 15.11 5.26
C SER A 52 15.95 16.62 5.01
N LEU A 53 14.79 17.14 4.59
CA LEU A 53 14.58 18.57 4.32
C LEU A 53 14.34 19.37 5.60
N LEU A 54 13.81 18.72 6.65
CA LEU A 54 13.57 19.37 7.94
C LEU A 54 14.85 19.73 8.69
N ARG A 55 16.00 19.16 8.33
CA ARG A 55 17.27 19.43 9.00
C ARG A 55 17.61 20.92 9.07
N ASP A 56 17.35 21.64 7.97
CA ASP A 56 17.78 23.03 7.80
C ASP A 56 16.62 24.04 7.85
N VAL A 57 15.39 23.57 8.08
CA VAL A 57 14.18 24.39 8.10
C VAL A 57 13.79 24.73 9.54
N GLN A 58 13.60 26.02 9.82
CA GLN A 58 12.97 26.45 11.06
C GLN A 58 11.49 26.07 11.04
N LEU A 59 11.15 25.04 11.82
CA LEU A 59 9.78 24.59 11.99
C LEU A 59 8.94 25.65 12.71
N THR A 60 7.97 26.23 12.01
CA THR A 60 6.97 27.10 12.63
C THR A 60 5.91 26.26 13.34
N LEU A 61 5.31 26.80 14.40
CA LEU A 61 4.18 26.14 15.08
C LEU A 61 3.04 25.82 14.09
N GLY A 62 2.75 26.72 13.15
CA GLY A 62 1.70 26.54 12.14
C GLY A 62 1.90 25.32 11.24
N PHE A 63 3.15 24.95 10.95
CA PHE A 63 3.48 23.75 10.19
C PHE A 63 3.07 22.47 10.94
N SER A 64 3.42 22.37 12.22
CA SER A 64 3.08 21.22 13.07
C SER A 64 1.57 21.08 13.24
N PHE A 65 0.86 22.20 13.45
CA PHE A 65 -0.61 22.21 13.52
C PHE A 65 -1.28 21.81 12.20
N GLY A 66 -0.73 22.23 11.05
CA GLY A 66 -1.24 21.85 9.73
C GLY A 66 -1.16 20.34 9.48
N LEU A 67 0.00 19.73 9.76
CA LEU A 67 0.17 18.29 9.60
C LEU A 67 -0.72 17.49 10.56
N LEU A 68 -0.85 17.95 11.81
CA LEU A 68 -1.76 17.35 12.80
C LEU A 68 -3.22 17.42 12.33
N ALA A 69 -3.66 18.56 11.77
CA ALA A 69 -5.01 18.74 11.28
C ALA A 69 -5.33 17.78 10.13
N VAL A 70 -4.41 17.61 9.17
CA VAL A 70 -4.59 16.67 8.05
C VAL A 70 -4.71 15.23 8.54
N PHE A 71 -3.83 14.78 9.45
CA PHE A 71 -3.92 13.43 10.03
C PHE A 71 -5.19 13.24 10.88
N THR A 72 -5.64 14.29 11.56
CA THR A 72 -6.88 14.28 12.35
C THR A 72 -8.10 14.12 11.45
N ILE A 73 -8.19 14.85 10.34
CA ILE A 73 -9.27 14.70 9.35
C ILE A 73 -9.27 13.30 8.73
N MET A 74 -8.08 12.78 8.37
CA MET A 74 -7.97 11.41 7.84
C MET A 74 -8.43 10.34 8.83
N ARG A 75 -8.32 10.60 10.14
CA ARG A 75 -8.78 9.69 11.20
C ARG A 75 -10.30 9.67 11.37
N PHE A 76 -11.01 10.75 11.03
CA PHE A 76 -12.46 10.88 11.26
C PHE A 76 -13.35 10.29 10.16
N ARG A 77 -12.78 9.58 9.19
CA ARG A 77 -13.59 8.95 8.16
C ARG A 77 -14.19 7.63 8.66
N SER A 78 -15.49 7.47 8.41
CA SER A 78 -16.31 6.33 8.82
C SER A 78 -16.28 5.14 7.85
N ILE A 79 -15.54 5.25 6.73
CA ILE A 79 -15.50 4.24 5.67
C ILE A 79 -14.20 3.45 5.78
N ASN A 80 -14.31 2.12 5.69
CA ASN A 80 -13.17 1.22 5.48
C ASN A 80 -12.58 1.47 4.09
N ILE A 81 -11.64 2.40 4.00
CA ILE A 81 -10.90 2.66 2.77
C ILE A 81 -9.81 1.59 2.63
N PRO A 82 -9.66 0.96 1.46
CA PRO A 82 -8.63 -0.05 1.29
C PRO A 82 -7.22 0.55 1.41
N VAL A 83 -6.26 -0.33 1.71
CA VAL A 83 -4.89 0.05 2.12
C VAL A 83 -4.14 0.75 0.98
N ARG A 84 -4.47 0.42 -0.27
CA ARG A 84 -3.90 1.07 -1.45
C ARG A 84 -4.31 2.54 -1.55
N GLU A 85 -5.60 2.84 -1.45
CA GLU A 85 -6.15 4.20 -1.51
C GLU A 85 -5.64 5.04 -0.34
N MET A 86 -5.43 4.41 0.81
CA MET A 86 -4.74 5.03 1.93
C MET A 86 -3.34 5.51 1.62
N THR A 87 -2.58 4.68 0.92
CA THR A 87 -1.22 5.02 0.51
C THR A 87 -1.23 6.20 -0.46
N TYR A 88 -2.16 6.21 -1.41
CA TYR A 88 -2.32 7.32 -2.35
C TYR A 88 -2.74 8.62 -1.66
N LEU A 89 -3.64 8.57 -0.69
CA LEU A 89 -4.01 9.75 0.11
C LEU A 89 -2.81 10.29 0.90
N TYR A 90 -2.03 9.40 1.50
CA TYR A 90 -0.79 9.79 2.17
C TYR A 90 0.21 10.46 1.21
N ILE A 91 0.43 9.88 0.02
CA ILE A 91 1.31 10.48 -1.01
C ILE A 91 0.79 11.84 -1.46
N ALA A 92 -0.53 11.97 -1.65
CA ALA A 92 -1.18 13.23 -2.05
C ALA A 92 -1.01 14.35 -1.00
N ILE A 93 -0.81 13.99 0.27
CA ILE A 93 -0.50 14.94 1.35
C ILE A 93 1.02 15.22 1.39
N MET A 94 1.85 14.18 1.29
CA MET A 94 3.29 14.30 1.47
C MET A 94 4.00 14.99 0.31
N ILE A 95 3.51 14.86 -0.94
CA ILE A 95 4.13 15.53 -2.10
C ILE A 95 4.05 17.07 -1.98
N PRO A 96 2.86 17.69 -1.81
CA PRO A 96 2.76 19.14 -1.62
C PRO A 96 3.56 19.61 -0.40
N PHE A 97 3.58 18.80 0.65
CA PHE A 97 4.32 19.08 1.87
C PHE A 97 5.84 19.10 1.64
N ALA A 98 6.39 18.09 0.96
CA ALA A 98 7.79 18.07 0.55
C ALA A 98 8.12 19.25 -0.38
N ASN A 99 7.24 19.58 -1.32
CA ASN A 99 7.41 20.73 -2.22
C ASN A 99 7.45 22.07 -1.47
N ALA A 100 6.62 22.25 -0.44
CA ALA A 100 6.69 23.44 0.42
C ALA A 100 8.05 23.54 1.14
N LEU A 101 8.60 22.42 1.62
CA LEU A 101 9.92 22.36 2.25
C LEU A 101 11.05 22.67 1.27
N PHE A 102 10.96 22.18 0.03
CA PHE A 102 11.95 22.48 -1.01
C PHE A 102 12.04 23.99 -1.31
N VAL A 103 10.89 24.67 -1.36
CA VAL A 103 10.84 26.13 -1.52
C VAL A 103 11.47 26.84 -0.32
N ALA A 104 11.18 26.40 0.90
CA ALA A 104 11.75 26.98 2.13
C ALA A 104 13.28 26.81 2.21
N THR A 105 13.81 25.69 1.71
CA THR A 105 15.24 25.33 1.78
C THR A 105 16.06 25.89 0.60
N ARG A 106 15.43 26.67 -0.30
CA ARG A 106 16.05 27.24 -1.51
C ARG A 106 16.73 26.21 -2.41
N VAL A 107 16.15 25.01 -2.51
CA VAL A 107 16.60 23.99 -3.46
C VAL A 107 16.29 24.47 -4.89
N SER A 108 17.19 24.19 -5.85
CA SER A 108 16.98 24.56 -7.24
C SER A 108 15.71 23.92 -7.79
N PHE A 109 14.94 24.67 -8.59
CA PHE A 109 13.72 24.16 -9.22
C PHE A 109 13.99 22.91 -10.06
N SER A 110 15.15 22.83 -10.72
CA SER A 110 15.59 21.65 -11.47
C SER A 110 15.65 20.39 -10.61
N ASP A 111 16.16 20.54 -9.38
CA ASP A 111 16.38 19.42 -8.47
C ASP A 111 15.05 18.97 -7.86
N VAL A 112 14.14 19.92 -7.58
CA VAL A 112 12.77 19.61 -7.14
C VAL A 112 12.02 18.83 -8.21
N MET A 113 12.12 19.22 -9.48
CA MET A 113 11.52 18.46 -10.59
C MET A 113 12.11 17.05 -10.68
N LEU A 114 13.43 16.91 -10.56
CA LEU A 114 14.10 15.61 -10.61
C LEU A 114 13.63 14.68 -9.47
N ILE A 115 13.53 15.21 -8.25
CA ILE A 115 13.07 14.44 -7.09
C ILE A 115 11.60 14.03 -7.25
N ASN A 116 10.73 14.96 -7.66
CA ASN A 116 9.31 14.65 -7.89
C ASN A 116 9.14 13.59 -8.99
N ALA A 117 9.91 13.68 -10.07
CA ALA A 117 9.90 12.67 -11.13
C ALA A 117 10.38 11.31 -10.61
N ALA A 118 11.47 11.27 -9.84
CA ALA A 118 11.98 10.04 -9.23
C ALA A 118 10.96 9.38 -8.29
N VAL A 119 10.30 10.18 -7.45
CA VAL A 119 9.22 9.71 -6.56
C VAL A 119 8.03 9.17 -7.36
N ALA A 120 7.59 9.89 -8.40
CA ALA A 120 6.48 9.45 -9.23
C ALA A 120 6.80 8.13 -9.94
N ILE A 121 7.99 8.01 -10.54
CA ILE A 121 8.46 6.76 -11.16
C ILE A 121 8.49 5.63 -10.14
N PHE A 122 9.03 5.89 -8.95
CA PHE A 122 9.10 4.90 -7.88
C PHE A 122 7.71 4.39 -7.48
N VAL A 123 6.78 5.30 -7.17
CA VAL A 123 5.41 4.95 -6.75
C VAL A 123 4.69 4.14 -7.84
N ILE A 124 4.78 4.58 -9.10
CA ILE A 124 4.16 3.89 -10.23
C ILE A 124 4.79 2.52 -10.45
N ALA A 125 6.12 2.42 -10.39
CA ALA A 125 6.84 1.16 -10.59
C ALA A 125 6.47 0.15 -9.50
N VAL A 126 6.50 0.55 -8.23
CA VAL A 126 6.17 -0.32 -7.11
C VAL A 126 4.70 -0.75 -7.18
N ASP A 127 3.75 0.17 -7.37
CA ASP A 127 2.33 -0.22 -7.42
C ASP A 127 2.04 -1.17 -8.60
N ARG A 128 2.62 -0.93 -9.78
CA ARG A 128 2.44 -1.84 -10.93
C ARG A 128 3.09 -3.20 -10.73
N ILE A 129 4.31 -3.26 -10.18
CA ILE A 129 4.98 -4.54 -9.91
C ILE A 129 4.18 -5.35 -8.89
N LEU A 130 3.66 -4.70 -7.84
CA LEU A 130 2.85 -5.37 -6.83
C LEU A 130 1.48 -5.80 -7.38
N LEU A 131 0.82 -4.95 -8.16
CA LEU A 131 -0.44 -5.29 -8.81
C LEU A 131 -0.28 -6.52 -9.71
N ALA A 132 0.73 -6.52 -10.59
CA ALA A 132 1.01 -7.63 -11.50
C ALA A 132 1.35 -8.94 -10.76
N ARG A 133 1.98 -8.86 -9.59
CA ARG A 133 2.42 -10.05 -8.84
C ARG A 133 1.30 -10.68 -8.00
N TYR A 134 0.41 -9.85 -7.44
CA TYR A 134 -0.55 -10.26 -6.42
C TYR A 134 -2.02 -10.10 -6.80
N GLY A 135 -2.32 -9.40 -7.90
CA GLY A 135 -3.67 -9.23 -8.42
C GLY A 135 -4.55 -8.29 -7.60
N SER A 136 -5.84 -8.30 -7.93
CA SER A 136 -6.88 -7.51 -7.23
C SER A 136 -7.47 -8.32 -6.08
N SER A 137 -7.73 -7.66 -4.96
CA SER A 137 -8.41 -8.25 -3.80
C SER A 137 -9.82 -7.69 -3.63
N GLN A 138 -10.70 -8.48 -3.01
CA GLN A 138 -12.06 -8.09 -2.64
C GLN A 138 -12.46 -8.75 -1.33
N ILE A 139 -13.25 -8.03 -0.51
CA ILE A 139 -13.86 -8.58 0.70
C ILE A 139 -15.17 -9.26 0.33
N VAL A 140 -15.36 -10.50 0.77
CA VAL A 140 -16.54 -11.34 0.51
C VAL A 140 -17.08 -11.86 1.84
N HIS A 141 -18.38 -11.65 2.07
CA HIS A 141 -19.11 -12.33 3.14
C HIS A 141 -19.48 -13.73 2.67
N TYR A 142 -18.98 -14.74 3.37
CA TYR A 142 -19.10 -16.13 3.01
C TYR A 142 -19.97 -16.89 4.01
N GLU A 143 -20.90 -17.70 3.51
CA GLU A 143 -21.92 -18.37 4.32
C GLU A 143 -21.62 -19.86 4.62
N LYS A 144 -20.73 -20.51 3.85
CA LYS A 144 -20.48 -21.95 4.02
C LYS A 144 -19.32 -22.19 4.98
N ILE A 145 -19.57 -22.07 6.28
CA ILE A 145 -18.53 -22.18 7.32
C ILE A 145 -17.79 -23.54 7.28
N ASP A 146 -18.43 -24.61 6.84
CA ASP A 146 -17.85 -25.95 6.71
C ASP A 146 -16.66 -26.03 5.74
N LEU A 147 -16.66 -25.17 4.71
CA LEU A 147 -15.60 -25.12 3.70
C LEU A 147 -14.37 -24.32 4.15
N ILE A 148 -14.46 -23.62 5.29
CA ILE A 148 -13.36 -22.81 5.84
C ILE A 148 -12.33 -23.68 6.57
N GLN A 149 -12.70 -24.92 6.92
CA GLN A 149 -11.80 -25.88 7.57
C GLN A 149 -10.55 -26.14 6.72
N ALA A 150 -9.42 -26.36 7.40
CA ALA A 150 -8.09 -26.48 6.76
C ALA A 150 -7.98 -27.57 5.69
N ASN A 151 -8.89 -28.55 5.67
CA ASN A 151 -8.88 -29.66 4.72
C ASN A 151 -9.67 -29.40 3.42
N ASN A 152 -10.43 -28.29 3.35
CA ASN A 152 -11.35 -27.98 2.26
C ASN A 152 -10.88 -26.84 1.35
N GLU A 153 -9.61 -26.45 1.41
CA GLU A 153 -9.05 -25.27 0.70
C GLU A 153 -9.37 -25.27 -0.80
N ARG A 154 -9.27 -26.43 -1.48
CA ARG A 154 -9.60 -26.55 -2.92
C ARG A 154 -11.08 -26.31 -3.20
N ALA A 155 -11.96 -26.94 -2.42
CA ALA A 155 -13.40 -26.81 -2.58
C ALA A 155 -13.88 -25.38 -2.31
N LEU A 156 -13.27 -24.68 -1.34
CA LEU A 156 -13.56 -23.29 -1.06
C LEU A 156 -13.11 -22.37 -2.22
N LEU A 157 -11.91 -22.59 -2.77
CA LEU A 157 -11.40 -21.82 -3.90
C LEU A 157 -12.26 -21.98 -5.15
N ASP A 158 -12.74 -23.21 -5.42
CA ASP A 158 -13.60 -23.50 -6.56
C ASP A 158 -14.99 -22.85 -6.40
N ASP A 159 -15.63 -22.98 -5.23
CA ASP A 159 -16.93 -22.36 -4.93
C ASP A 159 -16.85 -20.81 -4.99
N LEU A 160 -15.78 -20.22 -4.45
CA LEU A 160 -15.55 -18.78 -4.57
C LEU A 160 -15.31 -18.37 -6.02
N SER A 161 -14.60 -19.17 -6.82
CA SER A 161 -14.34 -18.87 -8.23
C SER A 161 -15.61 -18.92 -9.08
N GLU A 162 -16.47 -19.90 -8.82
CA GLU A 162 -17.75 -20.05 -9.50
C GLU A 162 -18.69 -18.89 -9.17
N ARG A 163 -18.84 -18.54 -7.89
CA ARG A 163 -19.73 -17.45 -7.43
C ARG A 163 -19.26 -16.06 -7.85
N THR A 164 -17.96 -15.81 -7.87
CA THR A 164 -17.40 -14.50 -8.25
C THR A 164 -17.19 -14.36 -9.76
N GLY A 165 -17.29 -15.46 -10.53
CA GLY A 165 -17.03 -15.47 -11.97
C GLY A 165 -15.57 -15.20 -12.35
N ARG A 166 -14.66 -15.19 -11.37
CA ARG A 166 -13.24 -14.88 -11.51
C ARG A 166 -12.42 -15.97 -10.85
N ARG A 167 -11.28 -16.33 -11.45
CA ARG A 167 -10.39 -17.33 -10.85
C ARG A 167 -9.80 -16.79 -9.54
N VAL A 168 -10.14 -17.42 -8.43
CA VAL A 168 -9.59 -17.12 -7.11
C VAL A 168 -8.25 -17.84 -6.95
N ARG A 169 -7.22 -17.09 -6.59
CA ARG A 169 -5.85 -17.61 -6.39
C ARG A 169 -5.56 -17.91 -4.92
N ARG A 170 -6.06 -17.06 -4.02
CA ARG A 170 -5.83 -17.15 -2.57
C ARG A 170 -6.98 -16.49 -1.84
N TYR A 171 -7.26 -16.93 -0.61
CA TYR A 171 -8.11 -16.21 0.33
C TYR A 171 -7.38 -16.02 1.66
N ILE A 172 -7.84 -15.04 2.44
CA ILE A 172 -7.47 -14.84 3.83
C ILE A 172 -8.77 -14.76 4.63
N VAL A 173 -8.89 -15.58 5.68
CA VAL A 173 -9.99 -15.48 6.63
C VAL A 173 -9.72 -14.30 7.55
N GLU A 174 -10.58 -13.28 7.52
CA GLU A 174 -10.53 -12.08 8.35
C GLU A 174 -11.21 -12.33 9.69
N GLU A 175 -12.44 -12.85 9.64
CA GLU A 175 -13.30 -13.06 10.78
C GLU A 175 -14.18 -14.29 10.54
N VAL A 176 -14.48 -15.03 11.60
CA VAL A 176 -15.43 -16.14 11.57
C VAL A 176 -16.45 -15.91 12.67
N ASP A 177 -17.71 -15.78 12.29
CA ASP A 177 -18.85 -15.69 13.17
C ASP A 177 -19.56 -17.05 13.23
N PHE A 178 -19.24 -17.82 14.27
CA PHE A 178 -19.85 -19.13 14.54
C PHE A 178 -21.31 -19.04 15.02
N LEU A 179 -21.80 -17.86 15.41
CA LEU A 179 -23.21 -17.70 15.80
C LEU A 179 -24.11 -17.53 14.58
N ARG A 180 -23.58 -16.90 13.53
CA ARG A 180 -24.31 -16.64 12.27
C ARG A 180 -23.91 -17.57 11.13
N ASP A 181 -23.00 -18.51 11.39
CA ASP A 181 -22.38 -19.38 10.37
C ASP A 181 -21.85 -18.59 9.16
N THR A 182 -21.23 -17.43 9.42
CA THR A 182 -20.63 -16.61 8.36
C THR A 182 -19.16 -16.36 8.62
N ALA A 183 -18.43 -16.08 7.56
CA ALA A 183 -17.05 -15.62 7.65
C ALA A 183 -16.79 -14.47 6.69
N LEU A 184 -15.91 -13.58 7.10
CA LEU A 184 -15.41 -12.51 6.27
C LEU A 184 -14.11 -12.98 5.63
N LEU A 185 -14.06 -13.01 4.30
CA LEU A 185 -12.90 -13.46 3.53
C LEU A 185 -12.36 -12.31 2.67
N THR A 186 -11.04 -12.10 2.69
CA THR A 186 -10.35 -11.32 1.67
C THR A 186 -9.89 -12.25 0.57
N VAL A 187 -10.48 -12.12 -0.61
CA VAL A 187 -10.26 -12.99 -1.77
C VAL A 187 -9.36 -12.29 -2.79
N TYR A 188 -8.31 -12.98 -3.24
CA TYR A 188 -7.36 -12.50 -4.24
C TYR A 188 -7.61 -13.17 -5.59
N PHE A 189 -7.86 -12.36 -6.61
CA PHE A 189 -8.15 -12.82 -7.96
C PHE A 189 -6.92 -12.77 -8.86
N ASP A 190 -6.90 -13.67 -9.84
CA ASP A 190 -5.99 -13.53 -10.97
C ASP A 190 -6.43 -12.38 -11.88
N GLU A 191 -5.48 -11.58 -12.37
CA GLU A 191 -5.75 -10.45 -13.26
C GLU A 191 -6.01 -10.92 -14.71
N SER A 192 -5.73 -12.21 -14.99
CA SER A 192 -5.51 -12.71 -16.36
C SER A 192 -6.41 -13.83 -16.86
N ALA A 193 -7.54 -14.15 -16.21
CA ALA A 193 -8.52 -15.07 -16.79
C ALA A 193 -9.96 -14.78 -16.37
N PRO A 194 -10.88 -14.45 -17.30
CA PRO A 194 -12.29 -14.71 -17.06
C PRO A 194 -12.43 -16.21 -16.77
N ALA A 195 -13.20 -16.57 -15.73
CA ALA A 195 -13.49 -17.98 -15.47
C ALA A 195 -14.05 -18.60 -16.76
N ARG A 196 -13.45 -19.71 -17.20
CA ARG A 196 -13.99 -20.47 -18.33
C ARG A 196 -15.46 -20.76 -18.01
N ARG A 197 -16.37 -20.24 -18.82
CA ARG A 197 -17.77 -20.69 -18.82
C ARG A 197 -17.71 -22.21 -18.97
N SER A 198 -18.16 -22.94 -17.95
CA SER A 198 -18.48 -24.35 -18.07
C SER A 198 -19.67 -24.44 -19.02
N THR A 199 -19.38 -24.59 -20.30
CA THR A 199 -20.36 -25.07 -21.27
C THR A 199 -20.56 -26.54 -20.97
N GLN A 200 -21.62 -26.88 -20.25
CA GLN A 200 -22.54 -28.00 -20.52
C GLN A 200 -23.60 -28.10 -19.43
#